data_AF-A0A6J4VHF1-F1
#
_entry.id   AF-A0A6J4VHF1-F1
#
_cell.length_a   1.000
_cell.length_b   1.000
_cell.length_c   1.000
_cell.angle_alpha   90.00
_cell.angle_beta   90.00
_cell.angle_gamma   90.00
#
_symmetry.space_group_name_H-M   'P 1'
#
loop_
_entity.id
_entity.type
_entity.pdbx_description
1 polymer ?
#
loop_
_entity_poly.entity_id
_entity_poly.type
_entity_poly.pdbx_seq_one_letter_code
_entity_poly.pdbx_strand_id
1 'polypeptide(L)'
;GRRITSALVLRALAVIALFGVAHFLATLALAVTEGPVGGHRYSLIALMFEAMSALATDGLSTGITPTLTVPGKLVLCGAMFLGRVGPLTAVYALQRRQQATVRYRFPEAAVRIG
;
A
#
# COMPACT_ATOMS: atom_id res chain seq x y z
N GLY A 1 23.11 -17.99 -14.30
CA GLY A 1 22.17 -16.93 -13.84
C GLY A 1 20.74 -17.46 -13.86
N ARG A 2 19.92 -17.17 -12.85
CA ARG A 2 18.49 -17.55 -12.78
C ARG A 2 17.66 -16.63 -13.69
N ARG A 3 16.75 -17.19 -14.50
CA ARG A 3 15.80 -16.40 -15.30
C ARG A 3 14.71 -15.82 -14.39
N ILE A 4 14.49 -14.51 -14.45
CA ILE A 4 13.37 -13.85 -13.81
C ILE A 4 12.14 -14.07 -14.70
N THR A 5 11.13 -14.79 -14.20
CA THR A 5 9.89 -15.05 -14.95
C THR A 5 9.05 -13.78 -15.00
N SER A 6 8.45 -13.45 -16.14
CA SER A 6 7.56 -12.26 -16.30
C SER A 6 6.41 -12.23 -15.28
N ALA A 7 5.96 -13.40 -14.84
CA ALA A 7 4.98 -13.53 -13.76
C ALA A 7 5.45 -12.96 -12.42
N LEU A 8 6.76 -13.01 -12.11
CA LEU A 8 7.32 -12.40 -10.90
C LEU A 8 7.32 -10.88 -11.00
N VAL A 9 7.66 -10.33 -12.18
CA VAL A 9 7.65 -8.88 -12.43
C VAL A 9 6.24 -8.30 -12.28
N LEU A 10 5.23 -8.94 -12.89
CA LEU A 10 3.84 -8.49 -12.79
C LEU A 10 3.32 -8.52 -11.34
N ARG A 11 3.76 -9.50 -10.55
CA ARG A 11 3.40 -9.59 -9.12
C ARG A 11 4.07 -8.51 -8.31
N ALA A 12 5.35 -8.26 -8.53
CA ALA A 12 6.07 -7.16 -7.88
C ALA A 12 5.41 -5.81 -8.19
N LEU A 13 5.05 -5.58 -9.45
CA LEU A 13 4.29 -4.39 -9.87
C LEU A 13 2.93 -4.29 -9.16
N ALA A 14 2.18 -5.40 -9.06
CA ALA A 14 0.90 -5.39 -8.36
C ALA A 14 1.03 -5.05 -6.87
N VAL A 15 2.07 -5.56 -6.19
CA VAL A 15 2.36 -5.24 -4.78
C VAL A 15 2.74 -3.76 -4.65
N ILE A 16 3.63 -3.26 -5.50
CA ILE A 16 4.03 -1.85 -5.50
C ILE A 16 2.83 -0.93 -5.72
N ALA A 17 1.96 -1.26 -6.69
CA ALA A 17 0.76 -0.49 -6.97
C ALA A 17 -0.22 -0.50 -5.79
N LEU A 18 -0.43 -1.66 -5.15
CA LEU A 18 -1.28 -1.79 -3.97
C LEU A 18 -0.77 -0.92 -2.81
N PHE A 19 0.53 -0.97 -2.52
CA PHE A 19 1.15 -0.14 -1.48
C PHE A 19 1.07 1.35 -1.84
N GLY A 20 1.25 1.72 -3.11
CA GLY A 20 1.10 3.11 -3.57
C GLY A 20 -0.32 3.65 -3.38
N VAL A 21 -1.34 2.86 -3.70
CA VAL A 21 -2.75 3.24 -3.48
C VAL A 21 -3.06 3.35 -1.98
N ALA A 22 -2.62 2.38 -1.18
CA ALA A 22 -2.81 2.41 0.28
C ALA A 22 -2.13 3.64 0.92
N HIS A 23 -0.92 3.96 0.46
CA HIS A 23 -0.18 5.15 0.90
C HIS A 23 -0.95 6.43 0.58
N PHE A 24 -1.42 6.57 -0.66
CA PHE A 24 -2.20 7.74 -1.09
C PHE A 24 -3.48 7.92 -0.25
N LEU A 25 -4.21 6.83 0.00
CA LEU A 25 -5.42 6.84 0.83
C LEU A 25 -5.12 7.23 2.28
N ALA A 26 -4.02 6.73 2.86
CA ALA A 26 -3.62 7.07 4.23
C ALA A 26 -3.24 8.55 4.35
N THR A 27 -2.46 9.09 3.40
CA THR A 27 -2.13 10.52 3.38
C THR A 27 -3.39 11.38 3.22
N LEU A 28 -4.31 11.00 2.33
CA LEU A 28 -5.57 11.73 2.15
C LEU A 28 -6.40 11.73 3.42
N ALA A 29 -6.54 10.57 4.08
CA ALA A 29 -7.26 10.45 5.35
C ALA A 29 -6.64 11.35 6.43
N LEU A 30 -5.31 11.35 6.57
CA LEU A 30 -4.61 12.23 7.51
C LEU A 30 -4.77 13.72 7.18
N ALA A 31 -4.74 14.08 5.89
CA ALA A 31 -4.95 15.46 5.46
C ALA A 31 -6.37 15.95 5.80
N VAL A 32 -7.37 15.07 5.70
CA VAL A 32 -8.76 15.35 6.09
C VAL A 32 -8.94 15.41 7.61
N THR A 33 -8.29 14.53 8.37
CA THR A 33 -8.42 14.56 9.84
C THR A 33 -7.69 15.75 10.46
N GLU A 34 -6.50 16.11 9.97
CA GLU A 34 -5.73 17.20 10.55
C GLU A 34 -6.16 18.58 10.04
N GLY A 35 -6.62 18.68 8.78
CA GLY A 35 -7.09 19.93 8.19
C GLY A 35 -8.48 20.35 8.70
N PRO A 36 -9.58 19.86 8.09
CA PRO A 36 -10.94 20.29 8.44
C PRO A 36 -11.42 19.86 9.82
N VAL A 37 -10.90 18.77 10.40
CA VAL A 37 -11.37 18.24 11.71
C VAL A 37 -10.47 18.67 12.88
N GLY A 38 -9.16 18.84 12.65
CA GLY A 38 -8.17 19.14 13.69
C GLY A 38 -7.71 20.59 13.78
N GLY A 39 -7.93 21.42 12.74
CA GLY A 39 -7.48 22.81 12.71
C GLY A 39 -5.95 22.99 12.65
N HIS A 40 -5.19 21.90 12.47
CA HIS A 40 -3.74 21.92 12.39
C HIS A 40 -3.27 21.84 10.93
N ARG A 41 -2.49 22.83 10.50
CA ARG A 41 -1.88 22.84 9.16
C ARG A 41 -0.49 22.27 9.19
N TYR A 42 -0.38 20.95 9.16
CA TYR A 42 0.88 20.28 8.88
C TYR A 42 1.24 20.41 7.39
N SER A 43 2.54 20.41 7.09
CA SER A 43 3.00 20.33 5.71
C SER A 43 2.56 19.01 5.08
N LEU A 44 2.09 19.05 3.83
CA LEU A 44 1.71 17.86 3.07
C LEU A 44 2.85 16.83 3.02
N ILE A 45 4.09 17.32 2.90
CA ILE A 45 5.29 16.47 2.88
C ILE A 45 5.46 15.73 4.22
N ALA A 46 5.15 16.36 5.34
CA ALA A 46 5.23 15.72 6.66
C ALA A 46 4.15 14.64 6.82
N LEU A 47 2.92 14.91 6.37
CA LEU A 47 1.82 13.93 6.37
C LEU A 47 2.11 12.74 5.46
N MET A 48 2.69 12.99 4.28
CA MET A 48 3.16 11.92 3.38
C MET A 48 4.26 11.10 4.04
N PHE A 49 5.25 11.73 4.68
CA PHE A 49 6.31 10.99 5.37
C PHE A 49 5.76 10.11 6.50
N GLU A 50 4.87 10.64 7.33
CA GLU A 50 4.21 9.87 8.40
C GLU A 50 3.40 8.70 7.85
N ALA A 51 2.59 8.93 6.82
CA ALA A 51 1.82 7.87 6.18
C ALA A 51 2.71 6.79 5.57
N MET A 52 3.85 7.17 4.99
CA MET A 52 4.82 6.24 4.41
C MET A 52 5.50 5.42 5.50
N SER A 53 5.98 6.06 6.56
CA SER A 53 6.62 5.40 7.69
C SER A 53 5.67 4.44 8.42
N ALA A 54 4.41 4.85 8.62
CA ALA A 54 3.39 4.00 9.20
C ALA A 54 3.13 2.76 8.34
N LEU A 55 2.99 2.93 7.01
CA LEU A 55 2.75 1.83 6.08
C LEU A 55 3.97 0.90 5.93
N ALA A 56 5.18 1.43 5.97
CA ALA A 56 6.41 0.65 5.94
C ALA A 56 6.74 0.00 7.31
N THR A 57 6.11 0.49 8.38
CA THR A 57 6.40 0.11 9.78
C THR A 57 7.85 0.37 10.21
N ASP A 58 8.47 1.41 9.64
CA ASP A 58 9.86 1.79 9.90
C ASP A 58 10.02 2.50 11.27
N GLY A 59 8.93 3.05 11.82
CA GLY A 59 8.92 3.74 13.11
C GLY A 59 9.58 5.12 13.10
N LEU A 60 9.96 5.62 11.93
CA LEU A 60 10.48 6.98 11.74
C LEU A 60 9.34 7.99 11.78
N SER A 61 9.62 9.20 12.28
CA SER A 61 8.62 10.27 12.33
C SER A 61 9.27 11.62 12.06
N THR A 62 8.52 12.52 11.44
CA THR A 62 8.88 13.94 11.35
C THR A 62 8.68 14.69 12.69
N GLY A 63 8.23 14.00 13.74
CA GLY A 63 7.93 14.54 15.06
C GLY A 63 6.48 14.95 15.26
N ILE A 64 5.61 14.80 14.25
CA ILE A 64 4.21 15.23 14.33
C ILE A 64 3.27 14.18 14.92
N THR A 65 3.65 12.88 14.90
CA THR A 65 2.87 11.75 15.45
C THR A 65 2.24 11.98 16.83
N PRO A 66 2.94 12.54 17.85
CA PRO A 66 2.34 12.78 19.16
C PRO A 66 1.31 13.91 19.16
N THR A 67 1.43 14.86 18.22
CA THR A 67 0.57 16.04 18.10
C THR A 67 -0.64 15.85 17.19
N LEU A 68 -0.73 14.71 16.48
CA LEU A 68 -1.90 14.36 15.67
C LEU A 68 -3.17 14.30 16.53
N THR A 69 -4.28 14.66 15.90
CA THR A 69 -5.62 14.51 16.48
C THR A 69 -5.93 13.05 16.80
N VAL A 70 -6.87 12.82 17.74
CA VAL A 70 -7.36 11.47 18.06
C VAL A 70 -7.80 10.66 16.82
N PRO A 71 -8.63 11.20 15.90
CA PRO A 71 -8.95 10.50 14.66
C PRO A 71 -7.74 10.28 13.75
N GLY A 72 -6.81 11.24 13.64
CA GLY A 72 -5.57 11.07 12.88
C GLY A 72 -4.70 9.94 13.41
N LYS A 73 -4.59 9.80 14.74
CA LYS A 73 -3.87 8.69 15.38
C LYS A 73 -4.50 7.33 15.09
N LEU A 74 -5.83 7.24 15.07
CA LEU A 74 -6.54 6.01 14.71
C LEU A 74 -6.26 5.60 13.25
N VAL A 75 -6.25 6.57 12.33
CA VAL A 75 -5.87 6.34 10.92
C VAL A 75 -4.43 5.82 10.84
N LEU A 76 -3.51 6.42 11.60
CA LEU A 76 -2.11 6.01 11.63
C LEU A 76 -1.93 4.58 12.18
N CYS A 77 -2.64 4.23 13.27
CA CYS A 77 -2.64 2.88 13.81
C CYS A 77 -3.19 1.86 12.80
N GLY A 78 -4.25 2.21 12.07
CA GLY A 78 -4.78 1.40 10.98
C GLY A 78 -3.75 1.21 9.85
N ALA A 79 -3.05 2.28 9.47
CA ALA A 79 -1.99 2.22 8.46
C ALA A 79 -0.81 1.33 8.90
N MET A 80 -0.39 1.39 10.17
CA MET A 80 0.63 0.49 10.72
C MET A 80 0.21 -0.97 10.71
N PHE A 81 -1.06 -1.24 11.05
CA PHE A 81 -1.60 -2.59 11.00
C PHE A 81 -1.64 -3.12 9.57
N LEU A 82 -2.17 -2.34 8.61
CA LEU A 82 -2.15 -2.71 7.19
C LEU A 82 -0.73 -2.85 6.65
N GLY A 83 0.18 -1.98 7.05
CA GLY A 83 1.59 -2.01 6.68
C GLY A 83 2.27 -3.31 7.07
N ARG A 84 1.99 -3.83 8.28
CA ARG A 84 2.51 -5.11 8.76
C ARG A 84 1.78 -6.32 8.19
N VAL A 85 0.47 -6.23 7.96
CA VAL A 85 -0.34 -7.31 7.36
C VAL A 85 -0.11 -7.43 5.85
N GLY A 86 0.29 -6.35 5.17
CA GLY A 86 0.57 -6.31 3.74
C GLY A 86 1.61 -7.34 3.28
N PRO A 87 2.80 -7.41 3.88
CA PRO A 87 3.82 -8.43 3.58
C PRO A 87 3.31 -9.86 3.79
N LEU A 88 2.61 -10.13 4.90
CA LEU A 88 2.03 -11.44 5.18
C LEU A 88 0.98 -11.83 4.14
N THR A 89 0.13 -10.88 3.75
CA THR A 89 -0.87 -11.06 2.69
C THR A 89 -0.21 -11.30 1.33
N ALA A 90 0.86 -10.56 1.02
CA ALA A 90 1.63 -10.75 -0.21
C ALA A 90 2.27 -12.14 -0.27
N VAL A 91 2.86 -12.61 0.85
CA VAL A 91 3.41 -13.97 0.97
C VAL A 91 2.31 -15.02 0.80
N TYR A 92 1.17 -14.86 1.47
CA TYR A 92 0.05 -15.81 1.37
C TYR A 92 -0.55 -15.85 -0.04
N ALA A 93 -0.76 -14.69 -0.68
CA ALA A 93 -1.21 -14.60 -2.06
C ALA A 93 -0.22 -15.27 -3.03
N LEU A 94 1.09 -15.16 -2.77
CA LEU A 94 2.13 -15.84 -3.53
C LEU A 94 2.05 -17.36 -3.38
N GLN A 95 1.77 -17.86 -2.17
CA GLN A 95 1.65 -19.28 -1.85
C GLN A 95 0.39 -19.90 -2.47
N ARG A 96 -0.77 -19.22 -2.39
CA ARG A 96 -2.02 -19.65 -3.04
C ARG A 96 -1.89 -19.74 -4.55
N ARG A 97 -1.11 -18.84 -5.19
CA ARG A 97 -0.91 -18.85 -6.65
C ARG A 97 0.01 -19.96 -7.16
N GLN A 98 0.85 -20.56 -6.31
CA GLN A 98 1.63 -21.74 -6.69
C GLN A 98 0.76 -23.00 -6.82
N GLN A 99 -0.37 -23.06 -6.10
CA GLN A 99 -1.35 -24.14 -6.23
C GLN A 99 -2.26 -23.99 -7.46
N ALA A 100 -2.23 -22.83 -8.12
CA ALA A 100 -2.91 -22.60 -9.39
C ALA A 100 -1.98 -22.92 -10.58
N THR A 101 -1.35 -24.10 -10.58
CA THR A 101 -0.90 -24.75 -11.83
C THR A 101 -2.10 -25.32 -12.57
N VAL A 102 -3.12 -24.48 -12.84
CA VAL A 102 -4.16 -24.85 -13.81
C VAL A 102 -3.56 -24.63 -15.19
N ARG A 103 -3.08 -25.74 -15.73
CA ARG A 103 -2.58 -25.94 -17.09
C ARG A 103 -3.74 -25.80 -18.08
N TYR A 104 -4.30 -24.60 -18.25
CA TYR A 104 -5.24 -24.29 -19.33
C TYR A 104 -4.80 -23.04 -20.07
N ARG A 105 -4.24 -23.27 -21.27
CA ARG A 105 -3.97 -22.26 -22.28
C ARG A 105 -5.29 -22.04 -23.03
N PHE A 106 -5.98 -20.94 -22.74
CA PHE A 106 -7.08 -20.53 -23.61
C PHE A 106 -6.50 -20.06 -24.96
N PRO A 107 -7.12 -20.41 -26.09
CA PRO A 107 -6.68 -19.94 -27.41
C PRO A 107 -6.84 -18.42 -27.50
N GLU A 108 -5.83 -17.77 -28.06
CA GLU A 108 -5.83 -16.32 -28.33
C GLU A 108 -6.87 -16.03 -29.43
N ALA A 109 -8.01 -15.47 -29.04
CA ALA A 109 -8.98 -14.96 -30.01
C ALA A 109 -8.49 -13.60 -30.52
N ALA A 110 -8.16 -13.53 -31.81
CA ALA A 110 -7.87 -12.26 -32.48
C ALA A 110 -9.16 -11.43 -32.54
N VAL A 111 -9.28 -10.43 -31.66
CA VAL A 111 -10.34 -9.42 -31.76
C VAL A 111 -9.93 -8.45 -32.87
N ARG A 112 -10.62 -8.53 -34.02
CA ARG A 112 -10.59 -7.48 -35.03
C ARG A 112 -11.37 -6.29 -34.49
N ILE A 113 -10.66 -5.25 -34.11
CA ILE A 113 -11.24 -3.92 -33.86
C ILE A 113 -11.35 -3.28 -35.24
N GLY A 114 -12.60 -3.05 -35.68
CA GLY A 114 -12.90 -2.23 -36.84
C GLY A 114 -12.72 -0.76 -36.54
#